data_AF-A0A5B9DC21-F1
#
_entry.id   AF-A0A5B9DC21-F1
#
_cell.length_a   1.000
_cell.length_b   1.000
_cell.length_c   1.000
_cell.angle_alpha   90.00
_cell.angle_beta   90.00
_cell.angle_gamma   90.00
#
_symmetry.space_group_name_H-M   'P 1'
#
loop_
_entity.id
_entity.type
_entity.pdbx_description
1 polymer ?
#
loop_
_entity_poly.entity_id
_entity_poly.type
_entity_poly.pdbx_seq_one_letter_code
_entity_poly.pdbx_strand_id
1 'polypeptide(L)' 'MQNSFSDIILPQSMKNTYKCDYCEKTLPKRYFVHKNIGQEVPEHRFCSKECKTNWCSDLSKKSAK' A
#
# COMPACT_ATOMS: atom_id res chain seq x y z
N MET A 1 -15.60 36.66 12.53
CA MET A 1 -14.40 35.89 12.89
C MET A 1 -14.38 34.66 11.99
N GLN A 2 -13.41 34.56 11.08
CA GLN A 2 -13.29 33.44 10.15
C GLN A 2 -12.56 32.30 10.86
N ASN A 3 -13.29 31.26 11.25
CA ASN A 3 -12.68 30.05 11.79
C ASN A 3 -11.99 29.31 10.63
N SER A 4 -10.66 29.40 10.56
CA SER A 4 -9.84 28.65 9.62
C SER A 4 -10.06 27.15 9.82
N PHE A 5 -10.48 26.46 8.75
CA PHE A 5 -10.71 25.00 8.70
C PHE A 5 -9.40 24.19 8.74
N SER A 6 -8.27 24.85 9.00
CA SER A 6 -6.90 24.31 8.88
C SER A 6 -6.46 23.48 10.09
N ASP A 7 -7.18 23.54 11.21
CA ASP A 7 -6.81 22.89 12.48
C ASP A 7 -7.60 21.60 12.79
N ILE A 8 -8.10 20.91 11.75
CA ILE A 8 -8.77 19.62 11.94
C ILE A 8 -7.70 18.54 12.19
N ILE A 9 -7.43 18.29 13.47
CA ILE A 9 -6.62 17.16 13.90
C ILE A 9 -7.42 15.88 13.68
N LEU A 10 -7.15 15.19 12.57
CA LEU A 10 -7.71 13.87 12.29
C LEU A 10 -7.26 12.88 13.39
N PRO A 11 -8.20 12.14 14.02
CA PRO A 11 -7.86 11.16 15.05
C PRO A 11 -6.92 10.11 14.47
N GLN A 12 -5.93 9.67 15.25
CA GLN A 12 -4.86 8.76 14.80
C GLN A 12 -5.39 7.48 14.14
N SER A 13 -6.58 7.02 14.53
CA SER A 13 -7.27 5.86 13.95
C SER A 13 -7.69 6.05 12.47
N MET A 14 -7.67 7.27 11.93
CA MET A 14 -7.95 7.60 10.53
C MET A 14 -6.70 7.67 9.66
N LYS A 15 -5.49 7.62 10.25
CA LYS A 15 -4.25 7.58 9.47
C LYS A 15 -4.04 6.16 8.95
N ASN A 16 -4.51 5.89 7.74
CA ASN A 16 -4.15 4.68 7.03
C ASN A 16 -2.65 4.78 6.68
N THR A 17 -1.78 4.22 7.52
CA THR A 17 -0.31 4.32 7.38
C THR A 17 0.28 3.33 6.39
N TYR A 18 -0.54 2.43 5.86
CA TYR A 18 -0.06 1.42 4.94
C TYR A 18 0.31 2.05 3.60
N LYS A 19 1.49 1.67 3.10
CA LYS A 19 2.00 2.08 1.79
C LYS A 19 1.90 0.91 0.81
N CYS A 20 1.81 1.23 -0.46
CA CYS A 20 1.89 0.25 -1.53
C CYS A 20 3.31 -0.34 -1.60
N ASP A 21 3.43 -1.66 -1.56
CA ASP A 21 4.71 -2.38 -1.71
C ASP A 21 5.38 -2.15 -3.08
N TYR A 22 4.64 -1.66 -4.08
CA TYR A 22 5.16 -1.41 -5.43
C TYR A 22 5.51 0.06 -5.70
N CYS A 23 4.59 0.98 -5.39
CA CYS A 23 4.75 2.40 -5.74
C CYS A 23 4.91 3.32 -4.53
N GLU A 24 4.98 2.76 -3.33
CA GLU A 24 5.21 3.46 -2.05
C GLU A 24 4.19 4.53 -1.68
N LYS A 25 3.13 4.69 -2.48
CA LYS A 25 2.01 5.60 -2.22
C LYS A 25 1.17 5.10 -1.05
N THR A 26 0.63 6.04 -0.28
CA THR A 26 -0.33 5.75 0.80
C THR A 26 -1.53 4.99 0.24
N LEU A 27 -1.90 3.90 0.90
CA LEU A 27 -2.99 3.05 0.47
C LEU A 27 -4.35 3.71 0.72
N PRO A 28 -5.30 3.57 -0.23
CA PRO A 28 -6.69 3.96 0.01
C PRO A 28 -7.33 3.06 1.07
N LYS A 29 -8.49 3.48 1.60
CA LYS A 29 -9.25 2.71 2.61
C LYS A 29 -9.56 1.27 2.17
N ARG A 30 -9.70 1.05 0.85
CA ARG A 30 -9.75 -0.27 0.21
C ARG A 30 -8.47 -0.47 -0.58
N TYR A 31 -7.69 -1.48 -0.24
CA TYR A 31 -6.45 -1.84 -0.93
C TYR A 31 -6.45 -3.34 -1.24
N PHE A 32 -5.59 -3.75 -2.15
CA PHE A 32 -5.44 -5.14 -2.54
C PHE A 32 -4.36 -5.78 -1.68
N VAL A 33 -4.66 -6.92 -1.07
CA VAL A 33 -3.67 -7.74 -0.37
C VAL A 33 -3.33 -8.95 -1.23
N HIS A 34 -2.05 -9.20 -1.42
CA HIS A 34 -1.55 -10.42 -2.01
C HIS A 34 -0.77 -11.19 -0.96
N LYS A 35 -1.07 -12.48 -0.82
CA LYS A 35 -0.35 -13.37 0.09
C LYS A 35 0.59 -14.26 -0.69
N ASN A 36 1.88 -14.22 -0.37
CA ASN A 36 2.90 -15.08 -0.96
C ASN A 36 3.66 -15.80 0.15
N ILE A 37 3.23 -17.02 0.49
CA ILE A 37 3.77 -17.82 1.60
C ILE A 37 5.24 -18.24 1.36
N GLY A 38 5.73 -18.14 0.12
CA GLY A 38 7.13 -18.44 -0.23
C GLY A 38 8.11 -17.26 -0.11
N GLN A 39 7.66 -16.11 0.39
CA GLN A 39 8.52 -14.93 0.64
C GLN A 39 8.67 -14.70 2.14
N GLU A 40 9.75 -14.04 2.56
CA GLU A 40 9.99 -13.66 3.96
C GLU A 40 8.87 -12.76 4.51
N VAL A 41 8.34 -11.87 3.67
CA VAL A 41 7.12 -11.10 3.94
C VAL A 41 5.95 -11.78 3.24
N PRO A 42 5.04 -12.45 3.96
CA PRO A 42 3.99 -13.23 3.33
C PRO A 42 2.81 -12.38 2.86
N GLU A 43 2.68 -11.13 3.28
CA GLU A 43 1.54 -10.27 2.94
C GLU A 43 2.02 -8.93 2.36
N HIS A 44 1.69 -8.69 1.10
CA HIS A 44 2.01 -7.46 0.38
C HIS A 44 0.73 -6.69 0.04
N ARG A 45 0.80 -5.37 0.11
CA ARG A 45 -0.35 -4.49 -0.02
C ARG A 45 -0.17 -3.55 -1.20
N PHE A 46 -1.21 -3.42 -2.01
CA PHE A 46 -1.17 -2.66 -3.26
C PHE A 46 -2.32 -1.67 -3.38
N CYS A 47 -2.03 -0.48 -3.91
CA CYS A 47 -3.05 0.55 -4.14
C CYS A 47 -3.96 0.20 -5.32
N SER A 48 -3.51 -0.62 -6.26
CA SER A 48 -4.27 -1.01 -7.44
C SER A 48 -3.93 -2.43 -7.89
N LYS A 49 -4.83 -3.03 -8.67
CA LYS A 49 -4.60 -4.33 -9.33
C LYS A 49 -3.37 -4.27 -10.24
N GLU A 50 -3.14 -3.15 -10.92
CA GLU A 50 -1.97 -2.94 -11.77
C GLU A 50 -0.66 -3.01 -10.99
N CYS A 51 -0.58 -2.34 -9.83
CA CYS A 51 0.59 -2.43 -8.96
C CYS A 51 0.85 -3.86 -8.48
N LYS A 52 -0.20 -4.62 -8.16
CA LYS A 52 -0.08 -6.04 -7.82
C LYS A 52 0.47 -6.86 -8.99
N THR A 53 -0.09 -6.69 -10.19
CA THR A 53 0.35 -7.43 -11.39
C THR A 53 1.81 -7.14 -11.70
N ASN A 54 2.20 -5.86 -11.75
CA ASN A 54 3.58 -5.45 -12.02
C ASN A 54 4.55 -6.02 -10.98
N TRP A 55 4.17 -5.95 -9.70
CA TRP A 55 4.98 -6.52 -8.61
C TRP A 55 5.17 -8.03 -8.76
N CYS A 56 4.11 -8.80 -9.08
CA CYS A 56 4.24 -10.23 -9.36
C CYS A 56 5.12 -10.52 -10.57
N SER A 57 5.02 -9.70 -11.63
CA SER A 57 5.86 -9.81 -12.83
C SER A 57 7.33 -9.46 -12.59
N ASP A 58 7.63 -8.58 -11.65
CA ASP A 58 9.00 -8.25 -11.26
C ASP A 58 9.61 -9.33 -10.36
N LEU A 59 8.81 -9.91 -9.44
CA LEU A 59 9.26 -11.04 -8.63
C LEU A 59 9.63 -12.25 -9.46
N SER A 60 8.84 -12.59 -10.49
CA SER A 60 9.16 -13.74 -11.35
C SER A 60 10.48 -13.57 -12.12
N LYS A 61 10.94 -12.33 -12.35
CA LYS A 61 12.23 -12.04 -12.96
C LYS A 61 13.39 -12.12 -11.97
N LYS A 62 13.15 -11.85 -10.68
CA LYS A 62 14.21 -11.87 -9.65
C LYS A 62 14.64 -13.27 -9.23
N SER A 63 13.80 -14.29 -9.41
CA SER A 63 14.14 -15.69 -9.09
C SER A 63 15.04 -16.39 -10.13
N ALA A 64 15.51 -15.69 -11.17
CA ALA A 64 16.32 -16.25 -12.25
C ALA A 64 17.83 -15.97 -12.14
N LYS A 65 18.34 -15.59 -10.96
CA LYS A 65 19.77 -15.33 -10.74
C LYS A 65 20.37 -16.30 -9.74
#